data_AF-A0A942YIC6-F1
#
_entry.id   AF-A0A942YIC6-F1
#
_cell.length_a   1.000
_cell.length_b   1.000
_cell.length_c   1.000
_cell.angle_alpha   90.00
_cell.angle_beta   90.00
_cell.angle_gamma   90.00
#
_symmetry.space_group_name_H-M   'P 1'
#
loop_
_entity.id
_entity.type
_entity.pdbx_description
1 polymer ?
#
loop_
_entity_poly.entity_id
_entity_poly.type
_entity_poly.pdbx_seq_one_letter_code
_entity_poly.pdbx_strand_id
1 'polypeptide(L)'
;MQLASHELNELSELIASCFNTVTCMGTFINQAQDPQLKALLERHYPKHIEDYNLKVEFVQNASTPDISKFQPDPLTPKLNNYTQTPSNLAQSTAPRTNAQTHNDREIATAYLLNQKAAAKNYAAATLECANPALRTFLENAFLNSSCHSYEIWEYMMEKGYYPLTPATSEAIQTVGSLYQPVQQFPYMGDSSTMPQQQQLQ
;
A
#
# COMPACT_ATOMS: atom_id res chain seq x y z
N MET A 1 24.97 -8.61 -3.81
CA MET A 1 24.82 -8.66 -5.28
C MET A 1 25.36 -7.31 -5.78
N GLN A 2 25.74 -7.13 -7.05
CA GLN A 2 26.09 -5.78 -7.51
C GLN A 2 24.82 -5.01 -7.87
N LEU A 3 24.56 -3.92 -7.15
CA LEU A 3 23.48 -2.97 -7.44
C LEU A 3 23.93 -2.00 -8.55
N ALA A 4 23.00 -1.59 -9.41
CA ALA A 4 23.21 -0.41 -10.24
C ALA A 4 23.21 0.86 -9.37
N SER A 5 23.89 1.92 -9.82
CA SER A 5 24.00 3.16 -9.03
C SER A 5 22.65 3.79 -8.71
N HIS A 6 21.67 3.71 -9.62
CA HIS A 6 20.33 4.21 -9.36
C HIS A 6 19.59 3.34 -8.33
N GLU A 7 19.69 2.02 -8.40
CA GLU A 7 19.12 1.11 -7.38
C GLU A 7 19.70 1.39 -5.98
N LEU A 8 21.00 1.68 -5.89
CA LEU A 8 21.64 2.06 -4.63
C LEU A 8 21.11 3.41 -4.10
N ASN A 9 20.97 4.41 -4.96
CA ASN A 9 20.44 5.72 -4.57
C ASN A 9 18.99 5.61 -4.09
N GLU A 10 18.13 4.89 -4.83
CA GLU A 10 16.75 4.62 -4.44
C GLU A 10 16.68 3.86 -3.11
N LEU A 11 17.50 2.81 -2.94
CA LEU A 11 17.57 2.07 -1.67
C LEU A 11 18.00 2.96 -0.50
N SER A 12 18.94 3.88 -0.72
CA SER A 12 19.39 4.83 0.31
C SER A 12 18.23 5.69 0.84
N GLU A 13 17.42 6.26 -0.06
CA GLU A 13 16.26 7.07 0.30
C GLU A 13 15.16 6.23 0.99
N LEU A 14 14.92 5.01 0.49
CA LEU A 14 13.97 4.09 1.12
C LEU A 14 14.42 3.65 2.52
N ILE A 15 15.73 3.40 2.72
CA ILE A 15 16.31 3.07 4.03
C ILE A 15 16.14 4.24 4.99
N ALA A 16 16.44 5.48 4.56
CA ALA A 16 16.25 6.67 5.37
C ALA A 16 14.78 6.86 5.79
N SER A 17 13.85 6.64 4.86
CA SER A 17 12.41 6.64 5.14
C SER A 17 12.02 5.58 6.17
N CYS A 18 12.49 4.33 5.99
CA CYS A 18 12.21 3.23 6.93
C CYS A 18 12.79 3.50 8.32
N PHE A 19 14.00 4.04 8.40
CA PHE A 19 14.63 4.44 9.67
C PHE A 19 13.72 5.41 10.45
N ASN A 20 13.19 6.42 9.77
CA ASN A 20 12.24 7.35 10.36
C ASN A 20 10.93 6.64 10.77
N THR A 21 10.36 5.79 9.90
CA THR A 21 9.12 5.05 10.18
C THR A 21 9.25 4.18 11.43
N VAL A 22 10.29 3.36 11.52
CA VAL A 22 10.54 2.46 12.66
C VAL A 22 10.70 3.27 13.96
N THR A 23 11.43 4.38 13.92
CA THR A 23 11.63 5.24 15.09
C THR A 23 10.33 5.90 15.55
N CYS A 24 9.56 6.47 14.61
CA CYS A 24 8.27 7.10 14.89
C CYS A 24 7.25 6.09 15.42
N MET A 25 7.15 4.90 14.82
CA MET A 25 6.24 3.85 15.29
C MET A 25 6.55 3.41 16.72
N GLY A 26 7.83 3.26 17.09
CA GLY A 26 8.20 2.95 18.48
C GLY A 26 7.68 4.00 19.46
N THR A 27 7.71 5.28 19.07
CA THR A 27 7.12 6.36 19.88
C THR A 27 5.59 6.30 19.90
N PHE A 28 4.96 6.07 18.75
CA PHE A 28 3.51 5.99 18.62
C PHE A 28 2.88 4.85 19.41
N ILE A 29 3.50 3.66 19.42
CA ILE A 29 3.04 2.50 20.21
C ILE A 29 2.98 2.83 21.71
N ASN A 30 3.96 3.60 22.19
CA ASN A 30 4.02 4.01 23.59
C ASN A 30 3.03 5.14 23.93
N GLN A 31 2.65 5.96 22.95
CA GLN A 31 1.75 7.11 23.14
C GLN A 31 0.27 6.78 22.86
N ALA A 32 -0.01 5.75 22.06
CA ALA A 32 -1.37 5.33 21.73
C ALA A 32 -2.16 4.96 22.99
N GLN A 33 -3.32 5.58 23.16
CA GLN A 33 -4.23 5.37 24.29
C GLN A 33 -5.35 4.40 23.90
N ASP A 34 -5.83 4.46 22.65
CA ASP A 34 -6.81 3.53 22.13
C ASP A 34 -6.21 2.11 21.97
N PRO A 35 -6.76 1.08 22.64
CA PRO A 35 -6.20 -0.27 22.58
C PRO A 35 -6.22 -0.89 21.18
N GLN A 36 -7.21 -0.56 20.34
CA GLN A 36 -7.32 -1.05 18.97
C GLN A 36 -6.21 -0.45 18.10
N LEU A 37 -5.94 0.86 18.24
CA LEU A 37 -4.83 1.52 17.55
C LEU A 37 -3.49 0.92 17.97
N LYS A 38 -3.28 0.77 19.29
CA LYS A 38 -2.04 0.22 19.82
C LYS A 38 -1.78 -1.19 19.29
N ALA A 39 -2.77 -2.07 19.37
CA ALA A 39 -2.66 -3.44 18.86
C ALA A 39 -2.38 -3.48 17.34
N LEU A 40 -2.98 -2.57 16.57
CA LEU A 40 -2.72 -2.44 15.13
C LEU A 40 -1.25 -2.05 14.87
N LEU A 41 -0.74 -1.02 15.57
CA LEU A 41 0.65 -0.59 15.42
C LEU A 41 1.64 -1.67 15.86
N GLU A 42 1.37 -2.35 16.99
CA GLU A 42 2.19 -3.47 17.49
C GLU A 42 2.24 -4.64 16.51
N ARG A 43 1.12 -4.96 15.84
CA ARG A 43 1.09 -5.99 14.80
C ARG A 43 1.87 -5.58 13.56
N HIS A 44 1.77 -4.33 13.13
CA HIS A 44 2.47 -3.84 11.94
C HIS A 44 3.97 -3.67 12.15
N TYR A 45 4.40 -3.36 13.38
CA TYR A 45 5.76 -2.93 13.69
C TYR A 45 6.87 -3.93 13.28
N PRO A 46 6.75 -5.24 13.54
CA PRO A 46 7.74 -6.22 13.09
C PRO A 46 7.96 -6.20 11.57
N LYS A 47 6.92 -5.97 10.76
CA LYS A 47 7.04 -5.88 9.30
C LYS A 47 7.90 -4.69 8.86
N HIS A 48 7.77 -3.54 9.52
CA HIS A 48 8.63 -2.39 9.22
C HIS A 48 10.10 -2.64 9.58
N ILE A 49 10.36 -3.44 10.62
CA ILE A 49 11.71 -3.87 10.98
C ILE A 49 12.27 -4.85 9.94
N GLU A 50 11.49 -5.88 9.55
CA GLU A 50 11.88 -6.84 8.50
C GLU A 50 12.20 -6.11 7.19
N ASP A 51 11.36 -5.17 6.79
CA ASP A 51 11.52 -4.34 5.60
C ASP A 51 12.82 -3.51 5.63
N TYR A 52 13.05 -2.80 6.73
CA TYR A 52 14.28 -2.03 6.95
C TYR A 52 15.53 -2.92 6.88
N ASN A 53 15.52 -4.03 7.62
CA ASN A 53 16.67 -4.92 7.71
C ASN A 53 17.01 -5.53 6.36
N LEU A 54 16.01 -5.97 5.59
CA LEU A 54 16.26 -6.59 4.29
C LEU A 54 16.85 -5.59 3.28
N LYS A 55 16.43 -4.31 3.32
CA LYS A 55 17.08 -3.25 2.53
C LYS A 55 18.54 -3.04 2.93
N VAL A 56 18.83 -3.03 4.22
CA VAL A 56 20.22 -2.94 4.71
C VAL A 56 21.04 -4.14 4.23
N GLU A 57 20.48 -5.36 4.26
CA GLU A 57 21.12 -6.56 3.71
C GLU A 57 21.43 -6.41 2.21
N PHE A 58 20.53 -5.83 1.41
CA PHE A 58 20.77 -5.57 -0.03
C PHE A 58 21.98 -4.67 -0.26
N VAL A 59 22.16 -3.64 0.57
CA VAL A 59 23.27 -2.67 0.44
C VAL A 59 24.58 -3.22 0.98
N GLN A 60 24.55 -4.01 2.07
CA GLN A 60 25.76 -4.47 2.75
C GLN A 60 26.34 -5.77 2.17
N ASN A 61 25.55 -6.61 1.52
CA ASN A 61 25.97 -7.96 1.13
C ASN A 61 26.37 -8.09 -0.34
N ALA A 62 27.46 -8.84 -0.58
CA ALA A 62 27.92 -9.19 -1.93
C ALA A 62 27.05 -10.25 -2.62
N SER A 63 26.23 -11.00 -1.87
CA SER A 63 25.20 -11.93 -2.38
C SER A 63 23.80 -11.32 -2.39
N THR A 64 22.84 -11.97 -3.05
CA THR A 64 21.42 -11.60 -2.96
C THR A 64 20.88 -12.00 -1.58
N PRO A 65 20.21 -11.10 -0.84
CA PRO A 65 19.52 -11.47 0.40
C PRO A 65 18.42 -12.51 0.17
N ASP A 66 18.07 -13.25 1.22
CA ASP A 66 16.90 -14.13 1.17
C ASP A 66 15.61 -13.31 1.27
N ILE A 67 15.04 -12.98 0.11
CA ILE A 67 13.81 -12.19 0.03
C ILE A 67 12.57 -12.93 0.55
N SER A 68 12.63 -14.25 0.77
CA SER A 68 11.50 -15.00 1.31
C SER A 68 11.18 -14.61 2.76
N LYS A 69 12.16 -14.04 3.48
CA LYS A 69 12.01 -13.46 4.82
C LYS A 69 10.93 -12.38 4.89
N PHE A 70 10.64 -11.70 3.79
CA PHE A 70 9.63 -10.65 3.74
C PHE A 70 8.45 -11.04 2.86
N GLN A 71 7.32 -11.30 3.51
CA GLN A 71 6.02 -11.47 2.86
C GLN A 71 5.06 -10.39 3.34
N PRO A 72 4.27 -9.78 2.42
CA PRO A 72 3.31 -8.75 2.79
C PRO A 72 2.18 -9.33 3.64
N ASP A 73 1.67 -8.55 4.57
CA ASP A 73 0.43 -8.88 5.26
C ASP A 73 -0.76 -8.93 4.27
N PRO A 74 -1.74 -9.82 4.48
CA PRO A 74 -2.91 -9.89 3.62
C PRO A 74 -3.85 -8.70 3.84
N LEU A 75 -4.51 -8.26 2.76
CA LEU A 75 -5.62 -7.32 2.86
C LEU A 75 -6.74 -7.94 3.70
N THR A 76 -7.19 -7.22 4.74
CA THR A 76 -8.20 -7.73 5.68
C THR A 76 -9.37 -6.77 5.81
N PRO A 77 -10.36 -6.81 4.89
CA PRO A 77 -11.54 -5.95 4.95
C PRO A 77 -12.45 -6.29 6.15
N LYS A 78 -12.84 -5.28 6.92
CA LYS A 78 -13.66 -5.39 8.14
C LYS A 78 -14.91 -4.52 8.09
N LEU A 79 -14.93 -3.48 7.25
CA LEU A 79 -16.07 -2.56 7.18
C LEU A 79 -17.28 -3.18 6.45
N ASN A 80 -18.47 -2.87 6.95
CA ASN A 80 -19.74 -3.22 6.30
C ASN A 80 -20.17 -2.21 5.21
N ASN A 81 -19.56 -1.02 5.18
CA ASN A 81 -19.85 0.03 4.20
C ASN A 81 -18.58 0.84 3.89
N TYR A 82 -18.28 1.03 2.60
CA TYR A 82 -17.09 1.71 2.09
C TYR A 82 -17.38 3.11 1.49
N THR A 83 -18.56 3.65 1.76
CA THR A 83 -19.03 4.93 1.19
C THR A 83 -19.58 5.89 2.23
N GLN A 84 -19.72 5.45 3.48
CA GLN A 84 -20.33 6.24 4.56
C GLN A 84 -19.53 6.08 5.85
N THR A 85 -19.24 7.21 6.51
CA THR A 85 -18.73 7.23 7.89
C THR A 85 -19.91 7.31 8.86
N PRO A 86 -19.86 6.65 10.03
CA PRO A 86 -20.86 6.86 11.08
C PRO A 86 -21.01 8.34 11.43
N SER A 87 -22.19 8.92 11.18
CA SER A 87 -22.44 10.37 11.21
C SER A 87 -22.33 10.99 12.60
N ASN A 88 -22.37 10.18 13.66
CA ASN A 88 -22.30 10.60 15.06
C ASN A 88 -20.88 10.70 15.63
N LEU A 89 -19.83 10.37 14.86
CA LEU A 89 -18.45 10.30 15.37
C LEU A 89 -17.53 11.41 14.86
N ALA A 90 -17.93 12.15 13.81
CA ALA A 90 -17.09 13.19 13.25
C ALA A 90 -17.00 14.41 14.18
N GLN A 91 -15.81 14.68 14.71
CA GLN A 91 -15.53 15.84 15.55
C GLN A 91 -14.59 16.82 14.85
N SER A 92 -15.04 18.07 14.72
CA SER A 92 -14.20 19.19 14.28
C SER A 92 -13.16 19.49 15.35
N THR A 93 -11.91 19.66 14.94
CA THR A 93 -10.80 20.00 15.85
C THR A 93 -9.74 20.81 15.10
N ALA A 94 -9.04 21.67 15.82
CA ALA A 94 -7.89 22.40 15.28
C ALA A 94 -6.59 21.63 15.57
N PRO A 95 -5.54 21.76 14.72
CA PRO A 95 -4.23 21.22 15.03
C PRO A 95 -3.68 21.75 16.36
N ARG A 96 -3.07 20.87 17.17
CA ARG A 96 -2.45 21.26 18.44
C ARG A 96 -1.01 21.74 18.21
N THR A 97 -0.78 23.05 18.28
CA THR A 97 0.53 23.67 17.99
C THR A 97 1.54 23.61 19.15
N ASN A 98 1.12 23.14 20.33
CA ASN A 98 1.93 23.03 21.55
C ASN A 98 1.89 21.61 22.15
N ALA A 99 1.63 20.59 21.34
CA ALA A 99 1.56 19.19 21.77
C ALA A 99 2.92 18.69 22.29
N GLN A 100 2.93 18.06 23.47
CA GLN A 100 4.11 17.37 24.02
C GLN A 100 4.15 15.88 23.64
N THR A 101 2.98 15.29 23.42
CA THR A 101 2.76 13.92 22.94
C THR A 101 1.65 13.93 21.90
N HIS A 102 1.61 12.91 21.04
CA HIS A 102 0.55 12.74 20.06
C HIS A 102 -0.66 12.06 20.69
N ASN A 103 -1.86 12.45 20.24
CA ASN A 103 -3.08 11.70 20.53
C ASN A 103 -3.35 10.65 19.44
N ASP A 104 -4.33 9.77 19.65
CA ASP A 104 -4.63 8.67 18.73
C ASP A 104 -4.99 9.13 17.32
N ARG A 105 -5.69 10.27 17.17
CA ARG A 105 -6.03 10.83 15.85
C ARG A 105 -4.78 11.27 15.10
N GLU A 106 -3.86 11.94 15.77
CA GLU A 106 -2.60 12.42 15.19
C GLU A 106 -1.68 11.24 14.84
N ILE A 107 -1.59 10.24 15.72
CA ILE A 107 -0.83 9.00 15.47
C ILE A 107 -1.38 8.28 14.23
N ALA A 108 -2.70 8.02 14.20
CA ALA A 108 -3.33 7.32 13.09
C ALA A 108 -3.18 8.10 11.77
N THR A 109 -3.31 9.44 11.83
CA THR A 109 -3.11 10.31 10.67
C THR A 109 -1.67 10.26 10.17
N ALA A 110 -0.68 10.40 11.06
CA ALA A 110 0.74 10.35 10.71
C ALA A 110 1.10 8.99 10.09
N TYR A 111 0.63 7.90 10.70
CA TYR A 111 0.88 6.56 10.21
C TYR A 111 0.21 6.31 8.84
N LEU A 112 -1.07 6.69 8.67
CA LEU A 112 -1.77 6.59 7.38
C LEU A 112 -1.02 7.33 6.25
N LEU A 113 -0.61 8.57 6.50
CA LEU A 113 0.08 9.39 5.49
C LEU A 113 1.45 8.79 5.15
N ASN A 114 2.18 8.32 6.16
CA ASN A 114 3.45 7.65 5.97
C ASN A 114 3.30 6.39 5.11
N GLN A 115 2.33 5.51 5.41
CA GLN A 115 2.14 4.27 4.63
C GLN A 115 1.69 4.54 3.19
N LYS A 116 0.84 5.56 2.96
CA LYS A 116 0.47 5.99 1.60
C LYS A 116 1.66 6.54 0.82
N ALA A 117 2.55 7.29 1.47
CA ALA A 117 3.77 7.79 0.84
C ALA A 117 4.75 6.64 0.54
N ALA A 118 4.97 5.75 1.51
CA ALA A 118 5.83 4.58 1.35
C ALA A 118 5.38 3.68 0.20
N ALA A 119 4.08 3.36 0.09
CA ALA A 119 3.55 2.57 -1.01
C ALA A 119 3.84 3.22 -2.38
N LYS A 120 3.62 4.54 -2.52
CA LYS A 120 3.94 5.26 -3.76
C LYS A 120 5.42 5.21 -4.10
N ASN A 121 6.28 5.40 -3.10
CA ASN A 121 7.74 5.37 -3.29
C ASN A 121 8.22 3.96 -3.65
N TYR A 122 7.67 2.90 -3.04
CA TYR A 122 7.98 1.52 -3.42
C TYR A 122 7.51 1.18 -4.82
N ALA A 123 6.31 1.62 -5.21
CA ALA A 123 5.83 1.43 -6.58
C ALA A 123 6.75 2.13 -7.59
N ALA A 124 7.18 3.36 -7.30
CA ALA A 124 8.13 4.09 -8.16
C ALA A 124 9.49 3.38 -8.25
N ALA A 125 10.11 3.05 -7.11
CA ALA A 125 11.41 2.39 -7.06
C ALA A 125 11.40 1.01 -7.73
N THR A 126 10.27 0.28 -7.66
CA THR A 126 10.09 -1.00 -8.38
C THR A 126 10.28 -0.85 -9.89
N LEU A 127 9.84 0.26 -10.47
CA LEU A 127 9.97 0.51 -11.92
C LEU A 127 11.40 0.83 -12.34
N GLU A 128 12.24 1.26 -11.40
CA GLU A 128 13.65 1.55 -11.60
C GLU A 128 14.56 0.36 -11.24
N CYS A 129 14.02 -0.79 -10.86
CA CYS A 129 14.82 -1.96 -10.51
C CYS A 129 15.09 -2.87 -11.71
N ALA A 130 16.37 -3.02 -12.06
CA ALA A 130 16.83 -3.98 -13.05
C ALA A 130 17.00 -5.38 -12.43
N ASN A 131 17.34 -5.46 -11.14
CA ASN A 131 17.50 -6.73 -10.45
C ASN A 131 16.14 -7.37 -10.08
N PRO A 132 15.85 -8.61 -10.50
CA PRO A 132 14.56 -9.24 -10.26
C PRO A 132 14.28 -9.50 -8.77
N ALA A 133 15.28 -9.84 -7.96
CA ALA A 133 15.09 -10.10 -6.54
C ALA A 133 14.78 -8.81 -5.77
N LEU A 134 15.50 -7.73 -6.07
CA LEU A 134 15.21 -6.40 -5.51
C LEU A 134 13.81 -5.93 -5.94
N ARG A 135 13.50 -6.07 -7.23
CA ARG A 135 12.18 -5.71 -7.78
C ARG A 135 11.05 -6.45 -7.06
N THR A 136 11.13 -7.77 -6.94
CA THR A 136 10.12 -8.58 -6.24
C THR A 136 10.01 -8.21 -4.76
N PHE A 137 11.13 -7.92 -4.09
CA PHE A 137 11.09 -7.45 -2.72
C PHE A 137 10.36 -6.09 -2.60
N LEU A 138 10.63 -5.13 -3.49
CA LEU A 138 9.95 -3.83 -3.46
C LEU A 138 8.47 -3.93 -3.86
N GLU A 139 8.09 -4.85 -4.74
CA GLU A 139 6.68 -5.20 -5.01
C GLU A 139 5.99 -5.71 -3.73
N ASN A 140 6.64 -6.58 -2.97
CA ASN A 140 6.13 -7.05 -1.69
C ASN A 140 6.04 -5.92 -0.65
N ALA A 141 7.05 -5.05 -0.56
CA ALA A 141 7.04 -3.90 0.35
C ALA A 141 5.91 -2.91 0.00
N PHE A 142 5.68 -2.67 -1.30
CA PHE A 142 4.52 -1.92 -1.80
C PHE A 142 3.20 -2.54 -1.32
N LEU A 143 3.01 -3.85 -1.53
CA LEU A 143 1.79 -4.54 -1.11
C LEU A 143 1.58 -4.46 0.40
N ASN A 144 2.65 -4.59 1.19
CA ASN A 144 2.58 -4.48 2.64
C ASN A 144 2.15 -3.08 3.09
N SER A 145 2.81 -2.02 2.61
CA SER A 145 2.42 -0.64 2.94
C SER A 145 1.01 -0.29 2.44
N SER A 146 0.61 -0.83 1.29
CA SER A 146 -0.76 -0.71 0.78
C SER A 146 -1.77 -1.31 1.77
N CYS A 147 -1.55 -2.56 2.21
CA CYS A 147 -2.41 -3.24 3.18
C CYS A 147 -2.43 -2.53 4.54
N HIS A 148 -1.27 -2.11 5.06
CA HIS A 148 -1.19 -1.38 6.32
C HIS A 148 -1.90 -0.02 6.25
N SER A 149 -1.81 0.67 5.10
CA SER A 149 -2.54 1.92 4.87
C SER A 149 -4.06 1.72 4.83
N TYR A 150 -4.51 0.57 4.33
CA TYR A 150 -5.91 0.19 4.30
C TYR A 150 -6.43 -0.09 5.71
N GLU A 151 -5.73 -0.91 6.50
CA GLU A 151 -6.19 -1.26 7.86
C GLU A 151 -6.23 -0.05 8.80
N ILE A 152 -5.24 0.86 8.73
CA ILE A 152 -5.31 2.09 9.53
C ILE A 152 -6.41 3.03 9.02
N TRP A 153 -6.70 3.04 7.71
CA TRP A 153 -7.86 3.77 7.18
C TRP A 153 -9.18 3.21 7.71
N GLU A 154 -9.34 1.89 7.79
CA GLU A 154 -10.53 1.27 8.40
C GLU A 154 -10.69 1.67 9.88
N TYR A 155 -9.60 1.63 10.65
CA TYR A 155 -9.60 2.15 12.02
C TYR A 155 -10.05 3.63 12.07
N MET A 156 -9.46 4.48 11.21
CA MET A 156 -9.82 5.90 11.15
C MET A 156 -11.27 6.13 10.72
N MET A 157 -11.82 5.26 9.89
CA MET A 157 -13.24 5.27 9.51
C MET A 157 -14.14 4.98 10.70
N GLU A 158 -13.86 3.91 11.46
CA GLU A 158 -14.62 3.54 12.66
C GLU A 158 -14.57 4.60 13.75
N LYS A 159 -13.45 5.34 13.87
CA LYS A 159 -13.30 6.43 14.84
C LYS A 159 -13.81 7.80 14.36
N GLY A 160 -14.31 7.90 13.13
CA GLY A 160 -14.76 9.17 12.55
C GLY A 160 -13.63 10.16 12.21
N TYR A 161 -12.40 9.68 12.09
CA TYR A 161 -11.22 10.48 11.71
C TYR A 161 -11.08 10.62 10.19
N TYR A 162 -11.72 9.74 9.42
CA TYR A 162 -11.73 9.76 7.96
C TYR A 162 -13.18 9.84 7.44
N PRO A 163 -13.56 10.88 6.67
CA PRO A 163 -14.90 11.00 6.12
C PRO A 163 -15.03 10.24 4.78
N LEU A 164 -16.17 9.58 4.59
CA LEU A 164 -16.63 9.06 3.31
C LEU A 164 -18.05 9.54 3.03
N THR A 165 -18.27 9.91 1.77
CA THR A 165 -19.59 10.20 1.21
C THR A 165 -19.75 9.46 -0.10
N PRO A 166 -20.93 8.88 -0.39
CA PRO A 166 -21.17 8.25 -1.67
C PRO A 166 -21.11 9.30 -2.79
N ALA A 167 -20.68 8.87 -3.99
CA ALA A 167 -20.83 9.70 -5.18
C ALA A 167 -22.32 9.96 -5.44
N THR A 168 -22.66 11.15 -5.94
CA THR A 168 -24.05 11.48 -6.27
C THR A 168 -24.50 10.71 -7.51
N SER A 169 -25.79 10.40 -7.60
CA SER A 169 -26.36 9.73 -8.78
C SER A 169 -26.11 10.53 -10.07
N GLU A 170 -26.15 11.86 -9.97
CA GLU A 170 -25.84 12.77 -11.07
C GLU A 170 -24.38 12.58 -11.55
N ALA A 171 -23.40 12.60 -10.65
CA ALA A 171 -22.00 12.40 -11.01
C ALA A 171 -21.74 11.02 -11.65
N ILE A 172 -22.38 9.97 -11.13
CA ILE A 172 -22.30 8.62 -11.68
C ILE A 172 -22.87 8.58 -13.11
N GLN A 173 -24.04 9.21 -13.34
CA GLN A 173 -24.67 9.24 -14.66
C GLN A 173 -23.83 10.03 -15.67
N THR A 174 -23.26 11.17 -15.28
CA THR A 174 -22.37 11.96 -16.13
C THR A 174 -21.19 11.12 -16.61
N VAL A 175 -20.45 10.49 -15.70
CA VAL A 175 -19.29 9.64 -16.07
C VAL A 175 -19.73 8.42 -16.87
N GLY A 176 -20.81 7.74 -16.44
CA GLY A 176 -21.30 6.51 -17.08
C GLY A 176 -21.75 6.71 -18.53
N SER A 177 -22.18 7.91 -18.90
CA SER A 177 -22.56 8.22 -20.28
C SER A 177 -21.38 8.37 -21.25
N LEU A 178 -20.16 8.59 -20.74
CA LEU A 178 -18.97 8.86 -21.57
C LEU A 178 -18.26 7.60 -22.08
N TYR A 179 -18.45 6.46 -21.42
CA TYR A 179 -17.68 5.24 -21.68
C TYR A 179 -18.62 4.06 -21.94
N GLN A 180 -18.29 3.22 -22.92
CA GLN A 180 -19.01 1.99 -23.22
C GLN A 180 -18.05 0.80 -23.18
N PRO A 181 -18.43 -0.35 -22.60
CA PRO A 181 -17.62 -1.57 -22.67
C PRO A 181 -17.40 -1.99 -24.13
N VAL A 182 -16.17 -2.36 -24.47
CA VAL A 182 -15.86 -2.95 -25.78
C VAL A 182 -16.32 -4.41 -25.78
N GLN A 183 -17.15 -4.80 -26.75
CA GLN A 183 -17.44 -6.22 -26.98
C GLN A 183 -16.15 -6.91 -27.44
N GLN A 184 -15.67 -7.85 -26.64
CA GLN A 184 -14.54 -8.70 -27.01
C GLN A 184 -15.06 -9.81 -27.92
N PHE A 185 -14.68 -9.77 -29.19
CA PHE A 185 -14.82 -10.92 -30.08
C PHE A 185 -13.65 -11.86 -29.84
N PRO A 186 -13.87 -13.20 -29.84
CA PRO A 186 -12.78 -14.15 -29.83
C PRO A 186 -11.81 -13.80 -30.97
N TYR A 187 -10.52 -13.68 -30.66
CA TYR A 187 -9.50 -13.53 -31.69
C TYR A 187 -9.60 -14.75 -32.61
N MET A 188 -10.12 -14.56 -33.83
CA MET A 188 -10.04 -15.57 -34.89
C MET A 188 -8.58 -15.63 -35.34
N GLY A 189 -7.78 -16.42 -34.62
CA GLY A 189 -6.45 -16.80 -35.09
C GLY A 189 -6.58 -17.50 -36.44
N ASP A 190 -5.79 -17.03 -37.40
CA ASP A 190 -5.50 -17.56 -38.74
C ASP A 190 -6.40 -18.70 -39.26
N SER A 191 -7.19 -18.42 -40.29
CA SER A 191 -8.07 -19.36 -41.01
C SER A 191 -7.32 -20.39 -41.88
N SER A 192 -6.11 -20.78 -41.49
CA SER A 192 -5.27 -21.75 -42.20
C SER A 192 -5.64 -23.22 -41.95
N THR A 193 -6.77 -23.50 -41.28
CA THR A 193 -7.34 -24.85 -41.16
C THR A 193 -8.81 -24.91 -41.60
N MET A 194 -9.09 -24.54 -42.85
CA MET A 194 -10.29 -25.07 -43.50
C MET A 194 -10.05 -26.55 -43.90
N PRO A 195 -10.93 -27.50 -43.51
CA PRO A 195 -10.86 -28.86 -44.04
C PRO A 195 -11.13 -28.82 -45.55
N GLN A 196 -10.23 -29.39 -46.34
CA GLN A 196 -10.42 -29.61 -47.77
C GLN A 196 -11.73 -30.37 -47.99
N GLN A 197 -12.74 -29.70 -48.55
CA GLN A 197 -13.87 -30.39 -49.14
C GLN A 197 -13.35 -31.20 -50.33
N GLN A 198 -13.43 -32.53 -50.18
CA GLN A 198 -13.19 -33.50 -51.23
C GLN A 198 -14.03 -33.13 -52.47
N GLN A 199 -13.34 -32.89 -53.59
CA GLN A 199 -13.94 -33.01 -54.90
C GLN A 199 -14.36 -34.47 -55.10
N LEU A 200 -15.66 -34.72 -55.16
CA LEU A 200 -16.23 -35.93 -55.73
C LEU A 200 -16.91 -35.55 -57.04
N GLN A 201 -16.30 -36.08 -58.11
CA GLN A 201 -16.76 -36.41 -59.47
C GLN A 201 -18.05 -35.77 -59.99
#